data_AF-A7RY39-F1
#
_entry.id   AF-A7RY39-F1
#
_cell.length_a   1.000
_cell.length_b   1.000
_cell.length_c   1.000
_cell.angle_alpha   90.00
_cell.angle_beta   90.00
_cell.angle_gamma   90.00
#
_symmetry.space_group_name_H-M   'P 1'
#
loop_
_entity.id
_entity.type
_entity.pdbx_description
1 polymer ?
#
loop_
_entity_poly.entity_id
_entity_poly.type
_entity_poly.pdbx_seq_one_letter_code
_entity_poly.pdbx_strand_id
1 'polypeptide(L)'
;MGCSASASLKAAKAQEAKKKAKVVISLTPEEKAIILETWKLIEPYQRIVGKTLFLRFFKEHPTYQDLFPEFRGLSRDDLKSTRVLYGHASRVMKAIETAVASMDNIQAFSAYLEDLGARHNKRALKAAHLMASIVDQ
;
A
#
# COMPACT_ATOMS: atom_id res chain seq x y z
N MET A 1 -47.47 8.22 -16.35
CA MET A 1 -46.28 7.68 -17.04
C MET A 1 -45.11 7.74 -16.07
N GLY A 2 -44.83 6.64 -15.36
CA GLY A 2 -43.86 6.60 -14.26
C GLY A 2 -42.52 5.99 -14.69
N CYS A 3 -41.44 6.64 -14.29
CA CYS A 3 -40.05 6.40 -14.69
C CYS A 3 -39.53 4.99 -14.37
N SER A 4 -39.55 4.08 -15.34
CA SER A 4 -38.89 2.78 -15.24
C SER A 4 -37.34 2.88 -15.35
N ALA A 5 -36.83 3.91 -16.04
CA ALA A 5 -35.40 4.12 -16.24
C ALA A 5 -34.61 4.38 -14.93
N SER A 6 -35.23 5.04 -13.94
CA SER A 6 -34.58 5.36 -12.66
C SER A 6 -34.43 4.14 -11.75
N ALA A 7 -35.28 3.12 -11.91
CA ALA A 7 -35.18 1.87 -11.15
C ALA A 7 -34.02 1.02 -11.67
N SER A 8 -33.83 0.95 -12.99
CA SER A 8 -32.75 0.20 -13.62
C SER A 8 -31.36 0.76 -13.32
N LEU A 9 -31.21 2.08 -13.21
CA LEU A 9 -29.94 2.71 -12.82
C LEU A 9 -29.61 2.49 -11.34
N LYS A 10 -30.61 2.46 -10.45
CA LYS A 10 -30.42 2.13 -9.03
C LYS A 10 -30.08 0.66 -8.84
N ALA A 11 -30.71 -0.24 -9.60
CA ALA A 11 -30.40 -1.67 -9.60
C ALA A 11 -28.98 -1.93 -10.14
N ALA A 12 -28.58 -1.28 -11.23
CA ALA A 12 -27.23 -1.39 -11.78
C ALA A 12 -26.16 -0.87 -10.80
N LYS A 13 -26.38 0.26 -10.13
CA LYS A 13 -25.48 0.77 -9.08
C LYS A 13 -25.44 -0.12 -7.83
N ALA A 14 -26.56 -0.70 -7.42
CA ALA A 14 -26.62 -1.65 -6.31
C ALA A 14 -25.95 -2.99 -6.65
N GLN A 15 -25.98 -3.39 -7.92
CA GLN A 15 -25.36 -4.59 -8.45
C GLN A 15 -23.85 -4.40 -8.70
N GLU A 16 -23.42 -3.19 -9.05
CA GLU A 16 -22.01 -2.75 -9.11
C GLU A 16 -21.40 -2.64 -7.69
N ALA A 17 -22.17 -2.15 -6.71
CA ALA A 17 -21.79 -2.16 -5.30
C ALA A 17 -21.69 -3.59 -4.71
N LYS A 18 -22.53 -4.53 -5.18
CA LYS A 18 -22.46 -5.95 -4.80
C LYS A 18 -21.32 -6.73 -5.46
N LYS A 19 -20.70 -6.21 -6.54
CA LYS A 19 -19.60 -6.88 -7.26
C LYS A 19 -18.20 -6.48 -6.78
N LYS A 20 -18.09 -5.52 -5.85
CA LYS A 20 -16.92 -5.43 -4.96
C LYS A 20 -16.99 -6.61 -4.00
N ALA A 21 -16.50 -7.77 -4.42
CA ALA A 21 -16.24 -8.87 -3.51
C ALA A 21 -15.37 -8.29 -2.39
N LYS A 22 -15.95 -8.17 -1.18
CA LYS A 22 -15.23 -7.80 0.02
C LYS A 22 -14.12 -8.81 0.15
N VAL A 23 -12.88 -8.42 -0.16
CA VAL A 23 -11.72 -9.29 -0.02
C VAL A 23 -11.59 -9.53 1.48
N VAL A 24 -12.12 -10.67 1.93
CA VAL A 24 -11.97 -11.11 3.31
C VAL A 24 -10.59 -11.76 3.38
N ILE A 25 -9.59 -10.96 3.73
CA ILE A 25 -8.28 -11.49 4.15
C ILE A 25 -8.50 -12.05 5.55
N SER A 26 -8.64 -13.37 5.66
CA SER A 26 -8.77 -14.05 6.96
C SER A 26 -7.45 -14.69 7.31
N LEU A 27 -6.66 -14.00 8.14
CA LEU A 27 -5.48 -14.58 8.79
C LEU A 27 -5.93 -15.35 10.04
N THR A 28 -5.34 -16.52 10.27
CA THR A 28 -5.49 -17.28 11.52
C THR A 28 -4.93 -16.50 12.71
N PRO A 29 -5.40 -16.77 13.95
CA PRO A 29 -4.82 -16.17 15.15
C PRO A 29 -3.30 -16.36 15.24
N GLU A 30 -2.80 -17.53 14.83
CA GLU A 30 -1.38 -17.88 14.84
C GLU A 30 -0.59 -17.03 13.83
N GLU A 31 -1.09 -16.87 12.60
CA GLU A 31 -0.46 -16.01 11.59
C GLU A 31 -0.41 -14.54 12.03
N LYS A 32 -1.50 -14.05 12.65
CA LYS A 32 -1.51 -12.69 13.20
C LYS A 32 -0.49 -12.50 14.30
N ALA A 33 -0.36 -13.48 15.19
CA ALA A 33 0.63 -13.46 16.26
C ALA A 33 2.06 -13.36 15.70
N ILE A 34 2.38 -14.18 14.69
CA ILE A 34 3.69 -14.13 14.01
C ILE A 34 3.94 -12.75 13.40
N ILE A 35 2.97 -12.16 12.71
CA ILE A 35 3.13 -10.83 12.10
C ILE A 35 3.36 -9.77 13.18
N LEU A 36 2.61 -9.81 14.28
CA LEU A 36 2.77 -8.86 15.39
C LEU A 36 4.13 -9.01 16.08
N GLU A 37 4.57 -10.24 16.34
CA GLU A 37 5.86 -10.52 16.98
C GLU A 37 7.04 -10.12 16.10
N THR A 38 6.99 -10.45 14.82
CA THR A 38 8.04 -10.06 13.87
C THR A 38 8.07 -8.54 13.65
N TRP A 39 6.91 -7.87 13.65
CA TRP A 39 6.86 -6.41 13.53
C TRP A 39 7.55 -5.70 14.70
N LYS A 40 7.45 -6.22 15.94
CA LYS A 40 8.15 -5.65 17.11
C LYS A 40 9.68 -5.62 16.93
N LEU A 41 10.23 -6.51 16.11
CA LEU A 41 11.66 -6.51 15.78
C LEU A 41 12.03 -5.40 14.79
N ILE A 42 11.06 -4.99 13.95
CA ILE A 42 11.25 -3.96 12.91
C ILE A 42 11.00 -2.56 13.47
N GLU A 43 10.04 -2.41 14.38
CA GLU A 43 9.56 -1.13 14.93
C GLU A 43 10.70 -0.17 15.37
N PRO A 44 11.72 -0.59 16.14
CA PRO A 44 12.80 0.29 16.57
C PRO A 44 13.67 0.79 15.40
N TYR A 45 13.67 0.07 14.28
CA TYR A 45 14.56 0.29 13.14
C TYR A 45 13.83 0.77 11.88
N GLN A 46 12.54 1.12 11.97
CA GLN A 46 11.71 1.54 10.83
C GLN A 46 12.41 2.57 9.92
N ARG A 47 13.14 3.53 10.49
CA ARG A 47 13.88 4.55 9.73
C ARG A 47 14.93 3.92 8.80
N ILE A 48 15.71 2.98 9.31
CA ILE A 48 16.78 2.32 8.55
C ILE A 48 16.18 1.32 7.57
N VAL A 49 15.20 0.52 8.03
CA VAL A 49 14.52 -0.50 7.22
C VAL A 49 13.81 0.14 6.04
N GLY A 50 13.00 1.18 6.26
CA GLY A 50 12.26 1.86 5.18
C GLY A 50 13.18 2.48 4.13
N LYS A 51 14.29 3.09 4.56
CA LYS A 51 15.29 3.63 3.61
C LYS A 51 15.94 2.50 2.81
N THR A 52 16.34 1.43 3.49
CA THR A 52 16.98 0.27 2.86
C THR A 52 16.04 -0.39 1.85
N LEU A 53 14.76 -0.51 2.19
CA LEU A 53 13.71 -1.02 1.31
C LEU A 53 13.67 -0.25 -0.01
N PHE A 54 13.57 1.08 0.01
CA PHE A 54 13.52 1.86 -1.22
C PHE A 54 14.83 1.82 -2.02
N LEU A 55 15.98 1.84 -1.34
CA LEU A 55 17.26 1.71 -2.02
C LEU A 55 17.37 0.35 -2.72
N ARG A 56 16.93 -0.74 -2.09
CA ARG A 56 16.90 -2.05 -2.72
C ARG A 56 15.89 -2.09 -3.88
N PHE A 57 14.68 -1.60 -3.66
CA PHE A 57 13.61 -1.55 -4.66
C PHE A 57 14.03 -0.82 -5.94
N PHE A 58 14.62 0.37 -5.84
CA PHE A 58 15.10 1.08 -7.03
C PHE A 58 16.35 0.46 -7.63
N LYS A 59 17.10 -0.38 -6.89
CA LYS A 59 18.25 -1.11 -7.45
C LYS A 59 17.75 -2.26 -8.33
N GLU A 60 16.71 -2.97 -7.88
CA GLU A 60 16.08 -4.08 -8.60
C GLU A 60 15.21 -3.59 -9.77
N HIS A 61 14.53 -2.43 -9.60
CA HIS A 61 13.71 -1.81 -10.63
C HIS A 61 14.09 -0.34 -10.87
N PRO A 62 15.21 -0.05 -11.58
CA PRO A 62 15.69 1.31 -11.77
C PRO A 62 14.67 2.28 -12.38
N THR A 63 13.89 1.81 -13.34
CA THR A 63 12.84 2.61 -14.01
C THR A 63 11.73 3.05 -13.06
N TYR A 64 11.58 2.40 -11.90
CA TYR A 64 10.53 2.72 -10.94
C TYR A 64 10.89 3.96 -10.11
N GLN A 65 12.16 4.36 -10.06
CA GLN A 65 12.56 5.62 -9.43
C GLN A 65 11.87 6.81 -10.10
N ASP A 66 11.65 6.77 -11.42
CA ASP A 66 11.04 7.85 -12.19
C ASP A 66 9.54 8.01 -11.96
N LEU A 67 8.90 7.01 -11.33
CA LEU A 67 7.52 7.07 -10.85
C LEU A 67 7.36 7.97 -9.63
N PHE A 68 8.48 8.33 -8.97
CA PHE A 68 8.53 9.26 -7.86
C PHE A 68 9.09 10.59 -8.36
N PRO A 69 8.25 11.63 -8.57
CA PRO A 69 8.70 12.91 -9.11
C PRO A 69 9.86 13.52 -8.33
N GLU A 70 9.88 13.34 -7.00
CA GLU A 70 10.93 13.87 -6.13
C GLU A 70 12.28 13.13 -6.25
N PHE A 71 12.31 11.95 -6.88
CA PHE A 71 13.52 11.12 -7.03
C PHE A 71 14.01 11.02 -8.47
N ARG A 72 13.26 11.52 -9.44
CA ARG A 72 13.63 11.45 -10.87
C ARG A 72 14.98 12.12 -11.11
N GLY A 73 15.87 11.43 -11.81
CA GLY A 73 17.19 11.94 -12.19
C GLY A 73 18.20 12.06 -11.03
N LEU A 74 17.83 11.76 -9.79
CA LEU A 74 18.79 11.71 -8.69
C LEU A 74 19.75 10.53 -8.88
N SER A 75 21.03 10.75 -8.64
CA SER A 75 22.00 9.67 -8.56
C SER A 75 21.69 8.78 -7.35
N ARG A 76 22.27 7.58 -7.32
CA ARG A 76 22.09 6.64 -6.19
C ARG A 76 22.62 7.21 -4.87
N ASP A 77 23.68 8.01 -4.92
CA ASP A 77 24.28 8.59 -3.72
C ASP A 77 23.50 9.81 -3.24
N ASP A 78 22.94 10.61 -4.16
CA ASP A 78 21.99 11.69 -3.81
C ASP A 78 20.70 11.13 -3.22
N LEU A 79 20.21 10.01 -3.76
CA LEU A 79 19.03 9.34 -3.25
C LEU A 79 19.27 8.77 -1.84
N LYS A 80 20.47 8.28 -1.53
CA LYS A 80 20.84 7.84 -0.19
C LYS A 80 20.90 9.01 0.80
N SER A 81 21.30 10.20 0.38
CA SER A 81 21.51 11.34 1.28
C SER A 81 20.29 12.25 1.42
N THR A 82 19.34 12.21 0.49
CA THR A 82 18.18 13.12 0.50
C THR A 82 17.23 12.89 1.68
N ARG A 83 16.84 14.01 2.32
CA ARG A 83 15.81 14.05 3.37
C ARG A 83 14.43 13.68 2.84
N VAL A 84 14.19 13.83 1.53
CA VAL A 84 12.90 13.50 0.91
C VAL A 84 12.66 11.99 0.95
N LEU A 85 13.69 11.19 0.64
CA LEU A 85 13.60 9.72 0.76
C LEU A 85 13.29 9.31 2.19
N TYR A 86 13.94 9.92 3.17
CA TYR A 86 13.66 9.67 4.58
C TYR A 86 12.18 9.93 4.95
N GLY A 87 11.63 11.06 4.51
CA GLY A 87 10.22 11.38 4.75
C GLY A 87 9.26 10.43 4.03
N HIS A 88 9.61 9.98 2.82
CA HIS A 88 8.79 9.00 2.09
C HIS A 88 8.84 7.60 2.73
N ALA A 89 10.04 7.11 3.04
CA ALA A 89 10.26 5.85 3.75
C ALA A 89 9.51 5.81 5.08
N SER A 90 9.56 6.89 5.86
CA SER A 90 8.84 6.98 7.14
C SER A 90 7.32 6.86 6.97
N ARG A 91 6.75 7.49 5.94
CA ARG A 91 5.31 7.38 5.61
C ARG A 91 4.92 5.96 5.24
N VAL A 92 5.76 5.25 4.49
CA VAL A 92 5.52 3.84 4.13
C VAL A 92 5.58 2.93 5.36
N MET A 93 6.61 3.06 6.18
CA MET A 93 6.72 2.25 7.40
C MET A 93 5.55 2.49 8.35
N LYS A 94 5.08 3.74 8.49
CA LYS A 94 3.89 4.04 9.27
C LYS A 94 2.63 3.42 8.68
N ALA A 95 2.52 3.37 7.36
CA ALA A 95 1.37 2.73 6.72
C ALA A 95 1.33 1.22 6.98
N ILE A 96 2.48 0.55 6.95
CA ILE A 96 2.59 -0.87 7.31
C ILE A 96 2.26 -1.06 8.79
N GLU A 97 2.77 -0.21 9.68
CA GLU A 97 2.46 -0.24 11.12
C GLU A 97 0.95 -0.12 11.37
N THR A 98 0.27 0.82 10.69
CA THR A 98 -1.19 1.00 10.82
C THR A 98 -1.95 -0.23 10.30
N ALA A 99 -1.49 -0.86 9.22
CA ALA A 99 -2.07 -2.10 8.74
C ALA A 99 -1.91 -3.22 9.77
N VAL A 100 -0.69 -3.43 10.29
CA VAL A 100 -0.39 -4.44 11.33
C VAL A 100 -1.23 -4.20 12.59
N ALA A 101 -1.29 -2.96 13.08
CA ALA A 101 -2.05 -2.61 14.28
C ALA A 101 -3.57 -2.75 14.14
N SER A 102 -4.10 -2.78 12.90
CA SER A 102 -5.54 -2.89 12.65
C SER A 102 -6.00 -4.29 12.24
N MET A 103 -5.10 -5.29 12.17
CA MET A 103 -5.42 -6.66 11.68
C MET A 103 -6.53 -7.38 12.47
N ASP A 104 -6.79 -6.99 13.71
CA ASP A 104 -7.90 -7.56 14.51
C ASP A 104 -9.25 -6.90 14.25
N ASN A 105 -9.25 -5.73 13.61
CA ASN A 105 -10.45 -5.06 13.15
C ASN A 105 -10.47 -5.04 11.62
N ILE A 106 -11.03 -6.10 11.03
CA ILE A 106 -11.05 -6.28 9.57
C ILE A 106 -11.71 -5.09 8.84
N GLN A 107 -12.70 -4.43 9.45
CA GLN A 107 -13.34 -3.25 8.87
C GLN A 107 -12.38 -2.07 8.81
N ALA A 108 -11.67 -1.79 9.90
CA ALA A 108 -10.67 -0.72 9.95
C ALA A 108 -9.49 -1.02 9.01
N PHE A 109 -9.02 -2.26 9.00
CA PHE A 109 -7.95 -2.74 8.14
C PHE A 109 -8.30 -2.56 6.66
N SER A 110 -9.45 -3.09 6.22
CA SER A 110 -9.90 -2.96 4.83
C SER A 110 -10.09 -1.50 4.43
N ALA A 111 -10.75 -0.69 5.27
CA ALA A 111 -10.97 0.72 4.97
C ALA A 111 -9.66 1.49 4.80
N TYR A 112 -8.67 1.22 5.65
CA TYR A 112 -7.36 1.84 5.58
C TYR A 112 -6.62 1.48 4.28
N LEU A 113 -6.59 0.19 3.92
CA LEU A 113 -5.93 -0.28 2.71
C LEU A 113 -6.63 0.20 1.44
N GLU A 114 -7.97 0.30 1.44
CA GLU A 114 -8.73 0.84 0.32
C GLU A 114 -8.39 2.32 0.06
N ASP A 115 -8.31 3.15 1.12
CA ASP A 115 -7.87 4.54 0.99
C ASP A 115 -6.43 4.63 0.46
N LEU A 116 -5.53 3.81 1.02
CA LEU A 116 -4.14 3.76 0.59
C LEU A 116 -4.04 3.39 -0.89
N GLY A 117 -4.78 2.37 -1.34
CA GLY A 117 -4.84 1.95 -2.74
C GLY A 117 -5.40 3.06 -3.66
N ALA A 118 -6.45 3.76 -3.23
CA ALA A 118 -7.02 4.87 -3.99
C ALA A 118 -6.01 6.01 -4.21
N ARG A 119 -5.15 6.30 -3.22
CA ARG A 119 -4.06 7.29 -3.36
C ARG A 119 -2.97 6.86 -4.34
N HIS A 120 -2.70 5.56 -4.47
CA HIS A 120 -1.75 5.06 -5.48
C HIS A 120 -2.36 5.09 -6.88
N ASN A 121 -3.66 4.76 -7.01
CA ASN A 121 -4.38 4.84 -8.28
C ASN A 121 -4.40 6.28 -8.84
N LYS A 122 -4.63 7.29 -7.99
CA LYS A 122 -4.56 8.72 -8.38
C LYS A 122 -3.20 9.15 -8.95
N ARG A 123 -2.12 8.41 -8.66
CA ARG A 123 -0.77 8.65 -9.18
C ARG A 123 -0.43 7.81 -10.42
N ALA A 124 -1.45 7.21 -11.05
CA ALA A 124 -1.32 6.33 -12.20
C ALA A 124 -0.38 5.13 -11.98
N LEU A 125 -0.20 4.70 -10.72
CA LEU A 125 0.54 3.49 -10.42
C LEU A 125 -0.31 2.27 -10.77
N LYS A 126 0.22 1.40 -11.63
CA LYS A 126 -0.38 0.11 -11.96
C LYS A 126 -0.17 -0.87 -10.80
N ALA A 127 -1.08 -1.83 -10.65
CA ALA A 127 -0.96 -2.89 -9.65
C ALA A 127 0.40 -3.63 -9.75
N ALA A 128 0.92 -3.82 -10.96
CA ALA A 128 2.24 -4.39 -11.19
C ALA A 128 3.38 -3.65 -10.47
N HIS A 129 3.31 -2.31 -10.34
CA HIS A 129 4.32 -1.54 -9.63
C HIS A 129 4.32 -1.80 -8.13
N LEU A 130 3.15 -2.13 -7.56
CA LEU A 130 3.01 -2.50 -6.16
C LEU A 130 3.44 -3.95 -5.93
N MET A 131 3.10 -4.86 -6.84
CA MET A 131 3.47 -6.28 -6.75
C MET A 131 4.98 -6.50 -6.88
N ALA A 132 5.68 -5.67 -7.65
CA ALA A 132 7.13 -5.74 -7.75
C ALA A 132 7.84 -5.59 -6.38
N SER A 133 7.23 -4.86 -5.43
CA SER A 133 7.77 -4.77 -4.06
C SER A 133 7.59 -6.04 -3.21
N ILE A 134 6.89 -7.05 -3.72
CA ILE A 134 6.51 -8.28 -3.00
C ILE A 134 7.20 -9.54 -3.56
N VAL A 135 7.65 -9.53 -4.83
CA VAL A 135 7.89 -10.79 -5.58
C VAL A 135 9.37 -11.19 -5.78
N ASP A 136 10.36 -10.36 -5.48
CA ASP A 136 11.79 -10.71 -5.68
C ASP A 136 12.59 -10.86 -4.36
N GLN A 137 12.17 -11.77 -3.47
CA GLN A 137 12.98 -12.21 -2.32
C GLN A 137 13.56 -13.61 -2.51
#